data_AF-A0A6M0ATT7-F1
#
_entry.id   AF-A0A6M0ATT7-F1
#
_cell.length_a   1.000
_cell.length_b   1.000
_cell.length_c   1.000
_cell.angle_alpha   90.00
_cell.angle_beta   90.00
_cell.angle_gamma   90.00
#
_symmetry.space_group_name_H-M   'P 1'
#
loop_
_entity.id
_entity.type
_entity.pdbx_description
1 polymer ?
#
loop_
_entity_poly.entity_id
_entity_poly.type
_entity_poly.pdbx_seq_one_letter_code
_entity_poly.pdbx_strand_id
1 'polypeptide(L)'
;MTQTTPQKRRCERNRKRSKRRAIFCPIHRCHLDSVSQKYRLFADRPGQLMQRGVKQKYALMLIASKTTVAIEGEWLEAFWCSECQETQWYHVAKTGDRTYQVSLAPDVLWQQVTGVVDPQGNPSVGEFTRRQSRRIGFHGLKDFGAI
;
A
#
# COMPACT_ATOMS: atom_id res chain seq x y z
N MET A 1 15.07 48.54 -29.88
CA MET A 1 15.85 47.75 -28.90
C MET A 1 14.91 46.78 -28.19
N THR A 2 14.62 45.63 -28.80
CA THR A 2 13.73 44.61 -28.24
C THR A 2 14.56 43.55 -27.54
N GLN A 3 14.50 43.54 -26.21
CA GLN A 3 15.20 42.58 -25.36
C GLN A 3 14.52 41.22 -25.49
N THR A 4 15.26 40.22 -25.99
CA THR A 4 14.79 38.83 -26.07
C THR A 4 15.08 38.16 -24.74
N THR A 5 14.07 37.98 -23.90
CA THR A 5 14.20 37.24 -22.64
C THR A 5 14.52 35.77 -22.95
N PRO A 6 15.61 35.18 -22.42
CA PRO A 6 15.94 33.79 -22.73
C PRO A 6 14.91 32.86 -22.08
N GLN A 7 14.19 32.10 -22.91
CA GLN A 7 13.25 31.08 -22.45
C GLN A 7 14.03 29.97 -21.72
N LYS A 8 13.85 29.90 -20.39
CA LYS A 8 14.37 28.78 -19.58
C LYS A 8 13.77 27.47 -20.09
N ARG A 9 14.64 26.53 -20.49
CA ARG A 9 14.26 25.19 -20.94
C ARG A 9 13.32 24.52 -19.92
N ARG A 10 12.20 23.97 -20.39
CA ARG A 10 11.16 23.31 -19.56
C ARG A 10 11.74 22.23 -18.63
N CYS A 11 12.87 21.63 -19.03
CA CYS A 11 13.57 20.54 -18.35
C CYS A 11 14.21 20.94 -17.00
N GLU A 12 14.46 22.22 -16.73
CA GLU A 12 15.12 22.67 -15.48
C GLU A 12 14.15 22.99 -14.34
N ARG A 13 12.85 23.10 -14.63
CA ARG A 13 11.84 23.54 -13.64
C ARG A 13 11.48 22.48 -12.59
N ASN A 14 12.00 21.26 -12.68
CA ASN A 14 11.66 20.17 -11.74
C ASN A 14 12.79 19.80 -10.75
N ARG A 15 13.63 20.77 -10.36
CA ARG A 15 14.70 20.57 -9.35
C ARG A 15 14.20 20.48 -7.89
N LYS A 16 12.89 20.58 -7.64
CA LYS A 16 12.26 20.33 -6.33
C LYS A 16 11.60 18.96 -6.22
N ARG A 17 11.78 18.06 -7.20
CA ARG A 17 11.29 16.68 -7.07
C ARG A 17 12.02 16.04 -5.88
N SER A 18 11.26 15.55 -4.91
CA SER A 18 11.81 14.76 -3.81
C SER A 18 12.65 13.62 -4.39
N LYS A 19 13.83 13.38 -3.81
CA LYS A 19 14.67 12.23 -4.21
C LYS A 19 13.82 10.96 -4.15
N ARG A 20 13.87 10.15 -5.22
CA ARG A 20 13.10 8.90 -5.35
C ARG A 20 13.41 8.01 -4.15
N ARG A 21 12.37 7.37 -3.59
CA ARG A 21 12.54 6.40 -2.49
C ARG A 21 13.26 5.18 -3.04
N ALA A 22 14.38 4.80 -2.44
CA ALA A 22 15.16 3.64 -2.84
C ALA A 22 14.45 2.34 -2.40
N ILE A 23 13.38 1.98 -3.12
CA ILE A 23 12.56 0.80 -2.92
C ILE A 23 12.86 -0.13 -4.09
N PHE A 24 13.32 -1.34 -3.79
CA PHE A 24 13.82 -2.28 -4.78
C PHE A 24 13.02 -3.58 -4.78
N CYS A 25 12.95 -4.23 -5.94
CA CYS A 25 12.34 -5.54 -6.08
C CYS A 25 13.17 -6.57 -5.28
N PRO A 26 12.55 -7.45 -4.47
CA PRO A 26 13.29 -8.45 -3.69
C PRO A 26 13.99 -9.48 -4.58
N ILE A 27 13.48 -9.74 -5.79
CA ILE A 27 14.00 -10.72 -6.74
C ILE A 27 15.12 -10.11 -7.60
N HIS A 28 14.81 -9.05 -8.35
CA HIS A 28 15.71 -8.48 -9.37
C HIS A 28 16.56 -7.30 -8.88
N ARG A 29 16.29 -6.77 -7.67
CA ARG A 29 16.93 -5.57 -7.11
C ARG A 29 16.82 -4.31 -7.97
N CYS A 30 16.00 -4.33 -9.02
CA CYS A 30 15.65 -3.16 -9.81
C CYS A 30 14.73 -2.23 -9.01
N HIS A 31 14.63 -0.97 -9.44
CA HIS A 31 13.78 -0.01 -8.76
C HIS A 31 12.31 -0.32 -8.99
N LEU A 32 11.51 -0.28 -7.93
CA LEU A 32 10.06 -0.44 -8.00
C LEU A 32 9.38 0.89 -8.28
N ASP A 33 8.41 0.89 -9.20
CA ASP A 33 7.57 2.05 -9.51
C ASP A 33 6.27 2.01 -8.73
N SER A 34 6.03 3.05 -7.93
CA SER A 34 4.80 3.17 -7.15
C SER A 34 3.61 3.39 -8.08
N VAL A 35 2.60 2.53 -7.98
CA VAL A 35 1.38 2.60 -8.80
C VAL A 35 0.10 2.73 -7.96
N SER A 36 0.22 2.83 -6.63
CA SER A 36 -0.88 3.15 -5.73
C SER A 36 -0.51 4.21 -4.70
N GLN A 37 -1.51 4.71 -3.98
CA GLN A 37 -1.28 5.45 -2.74
C GLN A 37 -0.74 4.52 -1.62
N LYS A 38 -0.29 5.13 -0.52
CA LYS A 38 0.17 4.42 0.67
C LYS A 38 -1.00 4.10 1.59
N TYR A 39 -1.11 2.86 2.03
CA TYR A 39 -2.12 2.41 2.98
C TYR A 39 -1.46 2.09 4.32
N ARG A 40 -1.67 2.98 5.30
CA ARG A 40 -1.05 2.86 6.62
C ARG A 40 -1.59 1.66 7.37
N LEU A 41 -0.71 0.96 8.07
CA LEU A 41 -1.10 -0.14 8.95
C LEU A 41 -1.59 0.39 10.30
N PHE A 42 -2.51 -0.36 10.90
CA PHE A 42 -3.10 -0.10 12.20
C PHE A 42 -3.01 -1.35 13.07
N ALA A 43 -2.68 -1.16 14.34
CA ALA A 43 -2.69 -2.20 15.34
C ALA A 43 -3.97 -2.12 16.20
N ASP A 44 -4.67 -3.23 16.30
CA ASP A 44 -5.87 -3.40 17.14
C ASP A 44 -5.59 -4.30 18.36
N ARG A 45 -4.44 -4.98 18.37
CA ARG A 45 -4.04 -5.90 19.45
C ARG A 45 -2.71 -5.47 20.08
N PRO A 46 -2.55 -5.63 21.41
CA PRO A 46 -1.30 -5.30 22.09
C PRO A 46 -0.10 -6.08 21.54
N GLY A 47 -0.30 -7.35 21.14
CA GLY A 47 0.76 -8.19 20.58
C GLY A 47 1.40 -7.63 19.31
N GLN A 48 0.61 -6.97 18.45
CA GLN A 48 1.12 -6.35 17.21
C GLN A 48 2.02 -5.15 17.50
N LEU A 49 1.75 -4.42 18.59
CA LEU A 49 2.61 -3.33 19.08
C LEU A 49 3.87 -3.88 19.76
N MET A 50 3.73 -4.96 20.53
CA MET A 50 4.86 -5.62 21.21
C MET A 50 5.88 -6.19 20.23
N GLN A 51 5.42 -6.80 19.13
CA GLN A 51 6.29 -7.26 18.03
C GLN A 51 7.14 -6.14 17.42
N ARG A 52 6.70 -4.87 17.58
CA ARG A 52 7.39 -3.67 17.11
C ARG A 52 8.18 -2.96 18.20
N GLY A 53 8.42 -3.63 19.34
CA GLY A 53 9.23 -3.14 20.44
C GLY A 53 8.49 -2.29 21.47
N VAL A 54 7.17 -2.15 21.38
CA VAL A 54 6.39 -1.45 22.41
C VAL A 54 6.31 -2.33 23.66
N LYS A 55 6.76 -1.80 24.80
CA LYS A 55 6.66 -2.49 26.09
C LYS A 55 5.19 -2.84 26.41
N GLN A 56 4.95 -4.04 26.92
CA GLN A 56 3.61 -4.60 27.15
C GLN A 56 2.65 -3.66 27.89
N LYS A 57 3.09 -3.02 28.98
CA LYS A 57 2.27 -2.07 29.75
C LYS A 57 1.72 -0.93 28.87
N TYR A 58 2.56 -0.37 28.00
CA TYR A 58 2.16 0.71 27.10
C TYR A 58 1.30 0.20 25.95
N ALA A 59 1.59 -0.99 25.41
CA ALA A 59 0.76 -1.60 24.38
C ALA A 59 -0.68 -1.84 24.87
N LEU A 60 -0.84 -2.39 26.08
CA LEU A 60 -2.15 -2.59 26.70
C LEU A 60 -2.89 -1.27 26.92
N MET A 61 -2.21 -0.27 27.47
CA MET A 61 -2.80 1.05 27.73
C MET A 61 -3.23 1.76 26.43
N LEU A 62 -2.42 1.68 25.37
CA LEU A 62 -2.73 2.30 24.08
C LEU A 62 -3.96 1.67 23.43
N ILE A 63 -4.05 0.34 23.42
CA ILE A 63 -5.21 -0.36 22.85
C ILE A 63 -6.47 -0.09 23.70
N ALA A 64 -6.37 -0.12 25.03
CA ALA A 64 -7.51 0.17 25.90
C ALA A 64 -8.04 1.61 25.75
N SER A 65 -7.17 2.58 25.43
CA SER A 65 -7.56 3.99 25.31
C SER A 65 -8.00 4.41 23.91
N LYS A 66 -7.41 3.85 22.86
CA LYS A 66 -7.63 4.28 21.48
C LYS A 66 -8.33 3.24 20.60
N THR A 67 -8.49 2.02 21.09
CA THR A 67 -8.98 0.83 20.37
C THR A 67 -8.07 0.39 19.22
N THR A 68 -7.65 1.32 18.38
CA THR A 68 -6.80 1.13 17.21
C THR A 68 -5.70 2.19 17.17
N VAL A 69 -4.47 1.78 16.89
CA VAL A 69 -3.28 2.64 16.90
C VAL A 69 -2.60 2.57 15.54
N ALA A 70 -2.35 3.71 14.90
CA ALA A 70 -1.58 3.75 13.65
C ALA A 70 -0.14 3.29 13.89
N ILE A 71 0.35 2.40 13.03
CA ILE A 71 1.75 1.98 13.01
C ILE A 71 2.53 2.99 12.18
N GLU A 72 3.49 3.66 12.82
CA GLU A 72 4.34 4.63 12.15
C GLU A 72 5.43 3.95 11.31
N GLY A 73 5.71 4.52 10.13
CA GLY A 73 6.78 4.02 9.26
C GLY A 73 6.48 2.75 8.49
N GLU A 74 5.29 2.14 8.62
CA GLU A 74 4.88 0.96 7.87
C GLU A 74 3.60 1.18 7.07
N TRP A 75 3.55 0.62 5.86
CA TRP A 75 2.37 0.70 5.00
C TRP A 75 2.35 -0.42 3.95
N LEU A 76 1.18 -0.62 3.32
CA LEU A 76 1.03 -1.39 2.09
C LEU A 76 1.00 -0.44 0.88
N GLU A 77 1.66 -0.84 -0.20
CA GLU A 77 1.68 -0.10 -1.46
C GLU A 77 1.88 -1.06 -2.64
N ALA A 78 1.18 -0.80 -3.74
CA ALA A 78 1.34 -1.53 -4.98
C ALA A 78 2.51 -0.94 -5.78
N PHE A 79 3.35 -1.83 -6.29
CA PHE A 79 4.49 -1.47 -7.10
C PHE A 79 4.52 -2.27 -8.40
N TRP A 80 4.87 -1.59 -9.49
CA TRP A 80 5.26 -2.20 -10.75
C TRP A 80 6.76 -2.49 -10.75
N CYS A 81 7.12 -3.67 -11.25
CA CYS A 81 8.49 -4.07 -11.49
C CYS A 81 8.74 -4.20 -12.99
N SER A 82 9.77 -3.54 -13.53
CA SER A 82 10.11 -3.62 -14.96
C SER A 82 10.59 -4.99 -15.40
N GLU A 83 11.30 -5.70 -14.52
CA GLU A 83 11.84 -7.03 -14.81
C GLU A 83 10.79 -8.13 -14.61
N CYS A 84 9.97 -8.06 -13.55
CA CYS A 84 8.88 -9.02 -13.35
C CYS A 84 7.71 -8.79 -14.33
N GLN A 85 7.58 -7.58 -14.88
CA GLN A 85 6.48 -7.16 -15.74
C GLN A 85 5.09 -7.36 -15.08
N GLU A 86 5.00 -7.12 -13.79
CA GLU A 86 3.76 -7.24 -13.03
C GLU A 86 3.67 -6.18 -11.93
N THR A 87 2.42 -5.92 -11.51
CA THR A 87 2.12 -5.15 -10.30
C THR A 87 1.91 -6.09 -9.14
N GLN A 88 2.64 -5.89 -8.06
CA GLN A 88 2.47 -6.64 -6.82
C GLN A 88 2.33 -5.71 -5.63
N TRP A 89 1.71 -6.23 -4.57
CA TRP A 89 1.56 -5.51 -3.31
C TRP A 89 2.66 -5.87 -2.35
N TYR A 90 3.24 -4.84 -1.75
CA TYR A 90 4.35 -4.98 -0.83
C TYR A 90 4.04 -4.31 0.50
N HIS A 91 4.48 -4.94 1.58
CA HIS A 91 4.68 -4.30 2.86
C HIS A 91 6.00 -3.55 2.84
N VAL A 92 5.93 -2.27 3.15
CA VAL A 92 7.10 -1.39 3.21
C VAL A 92 7.26 -0.90 4.65
N ALA A 93 8.43 -1.15 5.21
CA ALA A 93 8.83 -0.68 6.53
C ALA A 93 10.02 0.27 6.42
N LYS A 94 9.88 1.49 6.93
CA LYS A 94 10.94 2.51 6.97
C LYS A 94 11.89 2.19 8.14
N THR A 95 13.15 1.88 7.83
CA THR A 95 14.18 1.55 8.84
C THR A 95 15.11 2.71 9.19
N GLY A 96 15.07 3.79 8.42
CA GLY A 96 15.91 4.98 8.58
C GLY A 96 15.43 6.10 7.68
N ASP A 97 16.19 7.19 7.53
CA ASP A 97 15.72 8.39 6.83
C ASP A 97 15.26 8.14 5.38
N ARG A 98 15.92 7.22 4.67
CA ARG A 98 15.61 6.83 3.28
C ARG A 98 15.85 5.36 2.98
N THR A 99 15.95 4.54 4.02
CA THR A 99 16.11 3.09 3.88
C THR A 99 14.78 2.42 4.16
N TYR A 100 14.44 1.46 3.31
CA TYR A 100 13.17 0.77 3.34
C TYR A 100 13.43 -0.73 3.25
N GLN A 101 12.78 -1.48 4.13
CA GLN A 101 12.63 -2.91 4.00
C GLN A 101 11.32 -3.19 3.25
N VAL A 102 11.38 -4.13 2.32
CA VAL A 102 10.28 -4.46 1.42
C VAL A 102 10.10 -5.97 1.43
N SER A 103 8.87 -6.42 1.66
CA SER A 103 8.46 -7.82 1.52
C SER A 103 7.12 -7.88 0.81
N LEU A 104 6.81 -9.02 0.19
CA LEU A 104 5.45 -9.25 -0.33
C LEU A 104 4.44 -9.06 0.79
N ALA A 105 3.31 -8.42 0.48
CA ALA A 105 2.26 -8.15 1.45
C ALA A 105 1.63 -9.48 1.93
N PRO A 106 1.83 -9.87 3.19
CA PRO A 106 1.21 -11.08 3.73
C PRO A 106 -0.28 -10.87 3.98
N ASP A 107 -1.07 -11.94 3.86
CA ASP A 107 -2.53 -11.91 3.97
C ASP A 107 -3.04 -11.26 5.28
N VAL A 108 -2.32 -11.53 6.38
CA VAL A 108 -2.66 -11.01 7.72
C VAL A 108 -2.61 -9.47 7.78
N LEU A 109 -1.74 -8.82 6.99
CA LEU A 109 -1.62 -7.37 7.01
C LEU A 109 -2.81 -6.67 6.32
N TRP A 110 -3.54 -7.36 5.43
CA TRP A 110 -4.74 -6.79 4.81
C TRP A 110 -5.86 -6.51 5.83
N GLN A 111 -5.87 -7.22 6.95
CA GLN A 111 -6.81 -6.96 8.05
C GLN A 111 -6.43 -5.71 8.88
N GLN A 112 -5.21 -5.19 8.70
CA GLN A 112 -4.65 -4.06 9.45
C GLN A 112 -4.65 -2.75 8.64
N VAL A 113 -5.16 -2.74 7.41
CA VAL A 113 -5.27 -1.54 6.55
C VAL A 113 -6.72 -1.17 6.31
N THR A 114 -6.97 0.11 6.06
CA THR A 114 -8.29 0.63 5.69
C THR A 114 -8.25 1.30 4.32
N GLY A 115 -9.38 1.27 3.60
CA GLY A 115 -9.52 1.92 2.29
C GLY A 115 -8.88 1.17 1.12
N VAL A 116 -8.41 -0.06 1.33
CA VAL A 116 -7.92 -0.96 0.28
C VAL A 116 -8.41 -2.37 0.57
N VAL A 117 -8.71 -3.11 -0.49
CA VAL A 117 -9.10 -4.53 -0.42
C VAL A 117 -7.94 -5.37 -0.93
N ASP A 118 -7.73 -6.52 -0.30
CA ASP A 118 -6.83 -7.55 -0.79
C ASP A 118 -7.13 -7.85 -2.28
N PRO A 119 -6.16 -7.75 -3.20
CA PRO A 119 -6.32 -8.11 -4.61
C PRO A 119 -6.87 -9.52 -4.83
N GLN A 120 -6.53 -10.48 -3.95
CA GLN A 120 -7.02 -11.85 -4.01
C GLN A 120 -8.50 -11.96 -3.63
N GLY A 121 -9.04 -10.91 -2.98
CA GLY A 121 -10.40 -10.83 -2.47
C GLY A 121 -10.52 -11.40 -1.06
N ASN A 122 -11.71 -11.25 -0.47
CA ASN A 122 -11.97 -11.85 0.83
C ASN A 122 -12.16 -13.37 0.67
N PRO A 123 -11.34 -14.22 1.33
CA PRO A 123 -11.46 -15.68 1.20
C PRO A 123 -12.80 -16.24 1.69
N SER A 124 -13.55 -15.51 2.53
CA SER A 124 -14.89 -15.93 2.98
C SER A 124 -15.99 -15.65 1.94
N VAL A 125 -15.67 -14.96 0.85
CA VAL A 125 -16.63 -14.57 -0.19
C VAL A 125 -16.47 -15.54 -1.36
N GLY A 126 -17.50 -16.34 -1.60
CA GLY A 126 -17.54 -17.25 -2.75
C GLY A 126 -17.38 -16.52 -4.08
N GLU A 127 -16.89 -17.22 -5.10
CA GLU A 127 -16.57 -16.63 -6.41
C GLU A 127 -17.77 -15.91 -7.05
N PHE A 128 -18.98 -16.46 -6.88
CA PHE A 128 -20.22 -15.83 -7.32
C PHE A 128 -20.40 -14.43 -6.73
N THR A 129 -20.36 -14.32 -5.40
CA THR A 129 -20.51 -13.05 -4.68
C THR A 129 -19.38 -12.08 -5.02
N ARG A 130 -18.14 -12.57 -5.19
CA ARG A 130 -17.00 -11.77 -5.66
C ARG A 130 -17.27 -11.17 -7.05
N ARG A 131 -17.77 -11.96 -8.00
CA ARG A 131 -18.13 -11.49 -9.35
C ARG A 131 -19.27 -10.47 -9.30
N GLN A 132 -20.33 -10.73 -8.53
CA GLN A 132 -21.48 -9.82 -8.43
C GLN A 132 -21.13 -8.49 -7.75
N SER A 133 -20.31 -8.49 -6.70
CA SER A 133 -19.90 -7.26 -5.99
C SER A 133 -19.14 -6.25 -6.86
N ARG A 134 -18.45 -6.72 -7.92
CA ARG A 134 -17.77 -5.87 -8.91
C ARG A 134 -18.69 -5.39 -10.04
N ARG A 135 -19.90 -5.95 -10.17
CA ARG A 135 -20.91 -5.56 -11.17
C ARG A 135 -21.90 -4.57 -10.55
N ILE A 136 -21.45 -3.36 -10.26
CA ILE A 136 -22.36 -2.25 -9.89
C ILE A 136 -22.88 -1.64 -11.19
N GLY A 137 -23.96 -2.22 -11.73
CA GLY A 137 -24.66 -1.79 -12.95
C GLY A 137 -25.79 -2.75 -13.32
N PHE A 138 -26.78 -2.28 -14.11
CA PHE A 138 -28.07 -2.90 -14.45
C PHE A 138 -28.03 -4.31 -15.09
N HIS A 139 -26.87 -4.98 -15.16
CA HIS A 139 -26.67 -6.30 -15.78
C HIS A 139 -26.54 -7.46 -14.77
N GLY A 140 -26.74 -7.23 -13.47
CA GLY A 140 -26.64 -8.25 -12.41
C GLY A 140 -27.71 -9.35 -12.44
N LEU A 141 -28.71 -9.26 -13.31
CA LEU A 141 -29.83 -10.23 -13.38
C LEU A 141 -29.57 -11.44 -14.29
N LYS A 142 -28.47 -11.47 -15.06
CA LYS A 142 -28.23 -12.53 -16.06
C LYS A 142 -27.77 -13.88 -15.50
N ASP A 143 -27.28 -13.92 -14.26
CA ASP A 143 -26.75 -15.16 -13.66
C ASP A 143 -27.81 -15.95 -12.86
N PHE A 144 -29.03 -15.40 -12.70
CA PHE A 144 -30.17 -16.13 -12.17
C PHE A 144 -30.93 -16.78 -13.34
N GLY A 145 -30.36 -17.85 -13.89
CA GLY A 145 -31.03 -18.66 -14.91
C GLY A 145 -32.36 -19.19 -14.37
N ALA A 146 -33.41 -19.03 -15.18
CA ALA A 146 -34.74 -19.58 -14.95
C ALA A 146 -34.66 -21.10 -14.73
N ILE A 147 -35.34 -21.56 -13.66
CA ILE A 147 -35.68 -22.97 -13.46
C ILE A 147 -36.75 -23.35 -14.49
#